data_AF-A0A150QBS2-F1
#
_entry.id   AF-A0A150QBS2-F1
#
_cell.length_a   1.000
_cell.length_b   1.000
_cell.length_c   1.000
_cell.angle_alpha   90.00
_cell.angle_beta   90.00
_cell.angle_gamma   90.00
#
_symmetry.space_group_name_H-M   'P 1'
#
loop_
_entity.id
_entity.type
_entity.pdbx_description
1 polymer ?
#
loop_
_entity_poly.entity_id
_entity_poly.type
_entity_poly.pdbx_seq_one_letter_code
_entity_poly.pdbx_strand_id
1 'polypeptide(L)'
;MNIRLVAGLFVLALSTTAGCGDDDGEGGSGGSGGAGGAGGIDVTGSGTGSDATSTGSSGGAEPTGTGGAEPTGTGGAEPTGTGGATGTGGAEPTGSGGAEPTGTGGATGSGGAEPTGATGGATGSGGAEPTGTSSATGTGGAEPTGTGGAEPTGGTGGAEPTGGTGGGPSTIYGAACADHDACAGEYCITETEWGWPSGSCASPCDPAVGACSDGGVCVDFGEGVNLCILGCSGPDACRDGYRCSEVVDGITACTPACTDHAQCTELGMCDPFDSTCKQGETACADGVDDEGDGLTDCADHDCNATCGPIADAACADAAAVTTTTTIAGDTSTGTSVFQASCTGGGPEQLHLFRPPAGQSGTLLVVLQSESDHGLYARTVCTNSFAEIDCNDDYAATGTHLEEEELELVVHRDEAIPIFVDAYSLDDAGPYTLDFVFSPAICGDGIISQPEECDDRNTTSGDGCSAECTLELDDACADALPAVLGDNQGDTSTGTRLFNGTCFTRGMPEKIHTYTPPSDGTLTLALSSATDLGLYVRASCADEDSQIRCEDSKAGGTAPETIALAVDGGAPLFIFVDTYSAADAGRYTLHLAFTPAR
;
A
#
# COMPACT_ATOMS: atom_id res chain seq x y z
N MET A 1 -31.07 21.76 -55.37
CA MET A 1 -30.85 21.50 -56.80
C MET A 1 -30.68 20.00 -56.95
N ASN A 2 -31.61 19.34 -57.65
CA ASN A 2 -31.66 17.88 -57.83
C ASN A 2 -30.54 17.40 -58.77
N ILE A 3 -30.03 16.17 -58.56
CA ILE A 3 -30.28 15.01 -59.44
C ILE A 3 -29.70 13.72 -58.82
N ARG A 4 -30.52 12.67 -58.91
CA ARG A 4 -30.31 11.25 -58.55
C ARG A 4 -29.45 10.51 -59.58
N LEU A 5 -28.82 9.40 -59.19
CA LEU A 5 -29.01 8.12 -59.89
C LEU A 5 -28.82 6.92 -58.95
N VAL A 6 -29.61 5.89 -59.21
CA VAL A 6 -29.87 4.65 -58.44
C VAL A 6 -29.31 3.47 -59.22
N ALA A 7 -28.78 2.44 -58.54
CA ALA A 7 -28.96 1.03 -58.90
C ALA A 7 -28.49 0.13 -57.74
N GLY A 8 -29.30 -0.87 -57.37
CA GLY A 8 -28.96 -1.90 -56.41
C GLY A 8 -29.10 -3.31 -56.99
N LEU A 9 -28.95 -4.29 -56.07
CA LEU A 9 -29.57 -5.63 -56.03
C LEU A 9 -28.68 -6.89 -56.31
N PHE A 10 -28.54 -7.71 -55.25
CA PHE A 10 -28.53 -9.21 -55.16
C PHE A 10 -27.36 -10.03 -55.80
N VAL A 11 -26.86 -11.17 -55.29
CA VAL A 11 -27.46 -12.46 -54.84
C VAL A 11 -26.44 -13.31 -54.01
N LEU A 12 -26.95 -13.99 -52.97
CA LEU A 12 -26.71 -15.37 -52.44
C LEU A 12 -25.53 -16.28 -52.92
N ALA A 13 -24.74 -16.73 -51.93
CA ALA A 13 -24.47 -18.10 -51.41
C ALA A 13 -23.78 -19.27 -52.19
N LEU A 14 -23.05 -20.05 -51.36
CA LEU A 14 -22.52 -21.44 -51.42
C LEU A 14 -21.10 -21.76 -51.96
N SER A 15 -20.26 -22.23 -51.02
CA SER A 15 -19.40 -23.45 -51.00
C SER A 15 -18.35 -23.68 -52.11
N THR A 16 -17.10 -23.91 -51.72
CA THR A 16 -16.36 -25.17 -51.99
C THR A 16 -15.04 -25.25 -51.21
N THR A 17 -14.71 -26.49 -50.85
CA THR A 17 -13.52 -27.03 -50.18
C THR A 17 -12.39 -27.39 -51.16
N ALA A 18 -11.13 -27.34 -50.68
CA ALA A 18 -9.96 -28.16 -51.08
C ALA A 18 -8.81 -27.79 -50.11
N GLY A 19 -8.02 -28.67 -49.50
CA GLY A 19 -7.68 -30.07 -49.76
C GLY A 19 -6.15 -30.16 -49.96
N CYS A 20 -5.43 -30.86 -49.10
CA CYS A 20 -4.16 -31.57 -49.35
C CYS A 20 -3.95 -32.56 -48.19
N GLY A 21 -3.67 -33.82 -48.52
CA GLY A 21 -3.26 -34.86 -47.58
C GLY A 21 -1.86 -35.35 -47.89
N ASP A 22 -1.32 -36.24 -47.06
CA ASP A 22 -0.18 -37.11 -47.39
C ASP A 22 -0.26 -38.45 -46.64
N ASP A 23 -0.07 -39.49 -47.46
CA ASP A 23 0.11 -40.94 -47.42
C ASP A 23 0.50 -41.77 -46.17
N ASP A 24 0.11 -43.06 -46.29
CA ASP A 24 0.34 -44.25 -45.47
C ASP A 24 1.80 -44.82 -45.49
N GLY A 25 2.17 -45.62 -44.46
CA GLY A 25 3.19 -46.68 -44.65
C GLY A 25 3.92 -47.26 -43.41
N GLU A 26 3.38 -48.37 -42.88
CA GLU A 26 4.00 -49.58 -42.26
C GLU A 26 5.22 -49.56 -41.28
N GLY A 27 5.10 -50.32 -40.18
CA GLY A 27 6.24 -51.02 -39.54
C GLY A 27 6.10 -51.27 -38.03
N GLY A 28 5.74 -52.50 -37.62
CA GLY A 28 5.51 -52.86 -36.20
C GLY A 28 6.73 -53.39 -35.43
N SER A 29 6.59 -53.52 -34.09
CA SER A 29 6.95 -54.72 -33.28
C SER A 29 6.87 -54.47 -31.75
N GLY A 30 6.25 -55.43 -31.04
CA GLY A 30 6.43 -55.80 -29.61
C GLY A 30 5.93 -54.81 -28.54
N GLY A 31 5.22 -55.16 -27.45
CA GLY A 31 4.86 -56.43 -26.84
C GLY A 31 4.78 -56.25 -25.29
N SER A 32 3.75 -56.84 -24.67
CA SER A 32 3.45 -56.97 -23.21
C SER A 32 2.99 -55.70 -22.47
N GLY A 33 1.91 -55.64 -21.68
CA GLY A 33 1.04 -56.60 -20.98
C GLY A 33 0.79 -56.00 -19.57
N GLY A 34 -0.36 -56.02 -18.91
CA GLY A 34 -1.72 -56.48 -19.20
C GLY A 34 -2.67 -55.83 -18.16
N ALA A 35 -3.97 -55.91 -18.43
CA ALA A 35 -5.04 -55.50 -17.54
C ALA A 35 -5.73 -56.73 -16.93
N GLY A 36 -6.21 -56.60 -15.69
CA GLY A 36 -7.23 -57.42 -15.06
C GLY A 36 -7.81 -56.61 -13.90
N GLY A 37 -9.12 -56.60 -13.60
CA GLY A 37 -10.26 -57.31 -14.13
C GLY A 37 -11.54 -56.73 -13.52
N ALA A 38 -12.66 -57.08 -14.13
CA ALA A 38 -14.00 -56.55 -13.88
C ALA A 38 -14.66 -57.01 -12.57
N GLY A 39 -15.71 -56.28 -12.17
CA GLY A 39 -16.80 -56.75 -11.30
C GLY A 39 -18.05 -55.91 -11.54
N GLY A 40 -19.05 -56.48 -12.23
CA GLY A 40 -20.37 -55.85 -12.42
C GLY A 40 -21.35 -56.15 -11.28
N ILE A 41 -22.55 -55.59 -11.37
CA ILE A 41 -23.86 -56.27 -11.20
C ILE A 41 -24.99 -55.28 -11.56
N ASP A 42 -25.96 -55.85 -12.28
CA ASP A 42 -27.23 -55.36 -12.81
C ASP A 42 -28.30 -55.17 -11.72
N VAL A 43 -29.13 -54.12 -11.82
CA VAL A 43 -30.49 -54.09 -11.27
C VAL A 43 -31.43 -53.36 -12.24
N THR A 44 -32.36 -54.12 -12.80
CA THR A 44 -33.56 -53.66 -13.49
C THR A 44 -34.68 -53.38 -12.48
N GLY A 45 -35.50 -52.34 -12.70
CA GLY A 45 -36.68 -52.08 -11.87
C GLY A 45 -37.48 -50.84 -12.28
N SER A 46 -38.49 -51.05 -13.13
CA SER A 46 -39.51 -50.10 -13.60
C SER A 46 -40.39 -49.52 -12.48
N GLY A 47 -40.74 -48.24 -12.58
CA GLY A 47 -41.76 -47.58 -11.75
C GLY A 47 -42.28 -46.29 -12.39
N THR A 48 -43.46 -46.37 -12.99
CA THR A 48 -44.26 -45.30 -13.60
C THR A 48 -44.89 -44.36 -12.57
N GLY A 49 -45.05 -43.06 -12.84
CA GLY A 49 -45.95 -42.20 -12.06
C GLY A 49 -45.87 -40.67 -12.27
N SER A 50 -46.38 -40.20 -13.40
CA SER A 50 -47.22 -39.01 -13.65
C SER A 50 -47.06 -37.67 -12.90
N ASP A 51 -46.99 -36.62 -13.73
CA ASP A 51 -47.28 -35.20 -13.47
C ASP A 51 -48.59 -34.91 -12.69
N ALA A 52 -48.57 -33.83 -11.89
CA ALA A 52 -49.72 -32.94 -11.72
C ALA A 52 -49.30 -31.55 -11.19
N THR A 53 -49.36 -30.57 -12.09
CA THR A 53 -49.56 -29.15 -11.82
C THR A 53 -50.85 -28.87 -11.05
N SER A 54 -50.86 -27.89 -10.15
CA SER A 54 -52.10 -27.29 -9.60
C SER A 54 -51.93 -25.79 -9.35
N THR A 55 -52.74 -25.02 -10.06
CA THR A 55 -53.05 -23.60 -9.86
C THR A 55 -54.36 -23.46 -9.07
N GLY A 56 -54.49 -22.45 -8.18
CA GLY A 56 -55.79 -21.78 -7.95
C GLY A 56 -56.23 -21.43 -6.51
N SER A 57 -56.03 -20.15 -6.14
CA SER A 57 -57.02 -19.15 -5.69
C SER A 57 -57.80 -19.22 -4.34
N SER A 58 -57.69 -18.07 -3.63
CA SER A 58 -58.73 -17.29 -2.91
C SER A 58 -59.15 -17.61 -1.46
N GLY A 59 -59.14 -16.56 -0.63
CA GLY A 59 -59.90 -16.45 0.64
C GLY A 59 -59.40 -15.33 1.55
N GLY A 60 -60.02 -14.15 1.49
CA GLY A 60 -59.78 -13.05 2.44
C GLY A 60 -60.74 -13.05 3.63
N ALA A 61 -60.40 -12.32 4.70
CA ALA A 61 -61.32 -11.72 5.66
C ALA A 61 -60.63 -10.66 6.53
N GLU A 62 -61.21 -9.44 6.56
CA GLU A 62 -61.04 -8.44 7.62
C GLU A 62 -61.59 -8.96 8.97
N PRO A 63 -61.34 -8.23 10.08
CA PRO A 63 -62.48 -7.45 10.60
C PRO A 63 -62.15 -6.02 11.03
N THR A 64 -63.20 -5.20 10.94
CA THR A 64 -63.37 -3.82 11.41
C THR A 64 -63.65 -3.74 12.92
N GLY A 65 -63.36 -2.59 13.56
CA GLY A 65 -64.06 -2.21 14.80
C GLY A 65 -63.27 -1.40 15.84
N THR A 66 -63.47 -0.08 15.82
CA THR A 66 -62.99 1.01 16.69
C THR A 66 -63.44 0.99 18.16
N GLY A 67 -62.67 1.62 19.07
CA GLY A 67 -63.22 2.17 20.33
C GLY A 67 -62.27 2.57 21.47
N GLY A 68 -61.53 3.69 21.33
CA GLY A 68 -61.31 4.75 22.35
C GLY A 68 -60.55 4.50 23.66
N ALA A 69 -59.42 5.22 23.86
CA ALA A 69 -59.27 6.30 24.86
C ALA A 69 -57.81 6.82 24.92
N GLU A 70 -57.61 8.07 24.54
CA GLU A 70 -56.54 8.98 25.00
C GLU A 70 -56.95 9.58 26.38
N PRO A 71 -56.10 10.31 27.17
CA PRO A 71 -55.12 11.27 26.67
C PRO A 71 -53.83 11.58 27.48
N THR A 72 -53.00 12.40 26.83
CA THR A 72 -52.15 13.52 27.31
C THR A 72 -50.79 13.27 27.97
N GLY A 73 -49.75 13.79 27.29
CA GLY A 73 -48.49 14.23 27.88
C GLY A 73 -48.48 15.72 28.26
N THR A 74 -47.36 16.14 28.88
CA THR A 74 -46.74 17.49 29.01
C THR A 74 -45.46 17.23 29.85
N GLY A 75 -44.25 17.74 29.61
CA GLY A 75 -43.80 19.01 29.02
C GLY A 75 -43.58 20.05 30.12
N GLY A 76 -42.33 20.32 30.54
CA GLY A 76 -42.03 21.48 31.40
C GLY A 76 -40.72 21.50 32.19
N ALA A 77 -39.72 22.20 31.62
CA ALA A 77 -38.73 23.13 32.17
C ALA A 77 -38.21 23.11 33.65
N GLU A 78 -36.90 23.40 33.72
CA GLU A 78 -36.04 23.88 34.84
C GLU A 78 -36.69 24.84 35.88
N PRO A 79 -36.10 24.96 37.10
CA PRO A 79 -35.21 26.11 37.34
C PRO A 79 -34.03 25.92 38.33
N THR A 80 -33.06 26.82 38.15
CA THR A 80 -31.97 27.24 39.06
C THR A 80 -32.41 27.65 40.47
N GLY A 81 -31.55 27.48 41.49
CA GLY A 81 -31.59 28.32 42.71
C GLY A 81 -31.05 27.74 44.03
N THR A 82 -29.94 28.32 44.51
CA THR A 82 -29.18 28.16 45.77
C THR A 82 -29.93 28.27 47.11
N GLY A 83 -29.42 27.60 48.17
CA GLY A 83 -29.68 27.94 49.59
C GLY A 83 -29.33 26.83 50.59
N GLY A 84 -28.40 27.08 51.53
CA GLY A 84 -27.74 26.07 52.36
C GLY A 84 -28.21 25.88 53.82
N ALA A 85 -27.42 25.02 54.52
CA ALA A 85 -27.24 24.85 55.97
C ALA A 85 -28.42 24.14 56.73
N THR A 86 -28.26 23.24 57.71
CA THR A 86 -27.25 22.91 58.75
C THR A 86 -27.61 21.57 59.43
N GLY A 87 -26.65 20.93 60.14
CA GLY A 87 -26.93 20.14 61.37
C GLY A 87 -26.58 18.63 61.34
N THR A 88 -25.32 18.22 61.59
CA THR A 88 -24.74 17.78 62.90
C THR A 88 -25.10 16.38 63.40
N GLY A 89 -24.07 15.55 63.63
CA GLY A 89 -24.12 14.37 64.51
C GLY A 89 -22.94 13.42 64.31
N GLY A 90 -21.84 13.62 65.05
CA GLY A 90 -20.63 12.79 64.97
C GLY A 90 -20.59 11.61 65.95
N ALA A 91 -19.63 10.70 65.71
CA ALA A 91 -18.89 9.95 66.75
C ALA A 91 -17.64 9.26 66.12
N GLU A 92 -16.46 9.72 66.54
CA GLU A 92 -15.13 9.07 66.53
C GLU A 92 -15.00 8.09 67.74
N PRO A 93 -13.84 7.44 68.09
CA PRO A 93 -12.48 7.38 67.50
C PRO A 93 -11.86 5.93 67.46
N THR A 94 -10.74 5.65 66.77
CA THR A 94 -9.31 5.74 67.19
C THR A 94 -8.50 4.96 66.11
N GLY A 95 -7.29 5.25 65.64
CA GLY A 95 -6.26 6.26 65.92
C GLY A 95 -4.87 5.61 65.95
N SER A 96 -4.08 5.72 64.85
CA SER A 96 -2.60 5.88 64.77
C SER A 96 -2.10 5.44 63.37
N GLY A 97 -1.32 6.17 62.57
CA GLY A 97 -0.72 7.50 62.73
C GLY A 97 0.53 7.61 61.83
N GLY A 98 0.50 8.57 60.89
CA GLY A 98 1.65 9.31 60.36
C GLY A 98 2.26 8.82 59.03
N ALA A 99 2.68 9.69 58.10
CA ALA A 99 2.40 11.08 57.80
C ALA A 99 2.99 11.36 56.39
N GLU A 100 2.17 12.03 55.58
CA GLU A 100 2.40 12.73 54.30
C GLU A 100 3.43 13.91 54.40
N PRO A 101 3.58 14.85 53.43
CA PRO A 101 3.04 14.99 52.05
C PRO A 101 4.15 15.41 51.03
N THR A 102 3.94 15.63 49.73
CA THR A 102 3.05 16.56 48.98
C THR A 102 3.04 16.11 47.50
N GLY A 103 1.90 15.95 46.79
CA GLY A 103 1.02 17.02 46.28
C GLY A 103 1.69 17.73 45.09
N THR A 104 1.17 17.84 43.87
CA THR A 104 -0.22 17.97 43.39
C THR A 104 -0.26 17.77 41.86
N GLY A 105 -1.36 17.23 41.34
CA GLY A 105 -1.67 17.17 39.90
C GLY A 105 -2.28 18.45 39.32
N GLY A 106 -2.68 18.38 38.05
CA GLY A 106 -3.50 19.39 37.38
C GLY A 106 -3.46 19.23 35.86
N ALA A 107 -4.60 18.88 35.28
CA ALA A 107 -4.80 18.55 33.87
C ALA A 107 -5.35 19.72 33.04
N THR A 108 -5.30 19.54 31.71
CA THR A 108 -6.13 20.10 30.63
C THR A 108 -6.00 21.58 30.20
N GLY A 109 -6.02 21.81 28.88
CA GLY A 109 -6.56 23.03 28.28
C GLY A 109 -5.81 23.61 27.07
N SER A 110 -6.37 23.39 25.88
CA SER A 110 -5.99 23.83 24.53
C SER A 110 -5.93 25.35 24.27
N GLY A 111 -5.11 25.75 23.28
CA GLY A 111 -5.46 26.77 22.29
C GLY A 111 -4.57 28.02 22.18
N GLY A 112 -4.18 28.37 20.96
CA GLY A 112 -3.93 29.76 20.54
C GLY A 112 -2.50 30.11 20.12
N ALA A 113 -2.36 30.56 18.87
CA ALA A 113 -1.13 30.87 18.14
C ALA A 113 -0.45 32.23 18.48
N GLU A 114 0.81 32.33 18.01
CA GLU A 114 1.66 33.52 17.73
C GLU A 114 2.29 34.30 18.91
N PRO A 115 3.39 35.09 18.71
CA PRO A 115 4.35 35.22 17.58
C PRO A 115 5.86 35.31 17.99
N THR A 116 6.73 35.32 16.97
CA THR A 116 8.07 35.94 16.83
C THR A 116 8.96 36.23 18.07
N GLY A 117 10.23 35.79 18.00
CA GLY A 117 11.29 36.27 18.90
C GLY A 117 12.65 35.62 18.68
N ALA A 118 13.35 35.98 17.61
CA ALA A 118 14.78 35.69 17.46
C ALA A 118 15.62 36.51 18.46
N THR A 119 16.66 35.92 19.07
CA THR A 119 17.90 36.62 19.43
C THR A 119 19.06 35.66 19.74
N GLY A 120 20.17 35.84 19.01
CA GLY A 120 21.56 35.64 19.46
C GLY A 120 22.12 34.21 19.37
N GLY A 121 23.23 33.93 18.69
CA GLY A 121 24.16 34.79 17.97
C GLY A 121 25.36 33.96 17.52
N ALA A 122 25.67 34.04 16.22
CA ALA A 122 26.92 33.57 15.65
C ALA A 122 27.86 34.77 15.44
N THR A 123 29.09 34.64 15.94
CA THR A 123 30.28 35.38 15.48
C THR A 123 30.84 34.61 14.28
N GLY A 124 31.27 35.15 13.13
CA GLY A 124 31.58 36.51 12.70
C GLY A 124 32.82 36.46 11.78
N SER A 125 32.86 37.36 10.79
CA SER A 125 33.94 37.75 9.84
C SER A 125 33.93 37.09 8.45
N GLY A 126 33.89 37.82 7.32
CA GLY A 126 33.77 39.26 7.11
C GLY A 126 34.01 39.70 5.65
N GLY A 127 33.24 40.71 5.20
CA GLY A 127 33.57 41.77 4.22
C GLY A 127 33.67 41.40 2.72
N ALA A 128 33.28 42.22 1.74
CA ALA A 128 32.55 43.49 1.69
C ALA A 128 32.17 43.74 0.21
N GLU A 129 31.01 44.35 -0.04
CA GLU A 129 30.56 44.90 -1.34
C GLU A 129 31.45 46.05 -1.86
N PRO A 130 31.21 46.48 -3.11
CA PRO A 130 30.83 47.88 -3.27
C PRO A 130 29.47 48.08 -3.98
N THR A 131 28.79 49.10 -3.46
CA THR A 131 27.53 49.72 -3.84
C THR A 131 27.48 50.31 -5.26
N GLY A 132 26.29 50.28 -5.87
CA GLY A 132 25.91 51.13 -7.02
C GLY A 132 24.41 51.08 -7.32
N THR A 133 23.62 51.90 -6.65
CA THR A 133 22.17 52.10 -6.84
C THR A 133 21.82 52.97 -8.05
N SER A 134 20.82 52.57 -8.84
CA SER A 134 19.70 53.46 -9.23
C SER A 134 18.53 52.69 -9.84
N SER A 135 17.38 52.81 -9.18
CA SER A 135 16.04 52.40 -9.61
C SER A 135 15.52 53.24 -10.79
N ALA A 136 14.85 52.60 -11.77
CA ALA A 136 13.77 53.21 -12.52
C ALA A 136 12.80 52.15 -13.06
N THR A 137 11.56 52.23 -12.60
CA THR A 137 10.35 51.62 -13.17
C THR A 137 10.08 52.15 -14.59
N GLY A 138 9.58 51.28 -15.47
CA GLY A 138 9.10 51.66 -16.79
C GLY A 138 8.43 50.50 -17.54
N THR A 139 7.10 50.46 -17.50
CA THR A 139 6.25 49.66 -18.38
C THR A 139 6.21 50.26 -19.80
N GLY A 140 6.09 49.41 -20.83
CA GLY A 140 5.76 49.83 -22.19
C GLY A 140 6.46 49.00 -23.25
N GLY A 141 5.71 48.14 -23.94
CA GLY A 141 6.24 47.20 -24.93
C GLY A 141 6.54 47.80 -26.30
N ALA A 142 7.07 46.94 -27.16
CA ALA A 142 6.76 46.80 -28.58
C ALA A 142 7.67 45.72 -29.16
N GLU A 143 7.08 44.78 -29.91
CA GLU A 143 7.80 44.03 -30.95
C GLU A 143 8.55 44.99 -31.88
N PRO A 144 9.59 44.50 -32.57
CA PRO A 144 9.38 44.39 -34.00
C PRO A 144 9.89 43.08 -34.61
N THR A 145 9.09 42.62 -35.56
CA THR A 145 9.42 41.77 -36.70
C THR A 145 10.54 42.37 -37.56
N GLY A 146 11.38 41.54 -38.19
CA GLY A 146 12.30 42.03 -39.22
C GLY A 146 13.44 41.10 -39.63
N THR A 147 13.15 40.25 -40.61
CA THR A 147 14.05 39.44 -41.45
C THR A 147 15.28 40.15 -42.04
N GLY A 148 16.34 39.39 -42.32
CA GLY A 148 17.23 39.63 -43.48
C GLY A 148 18.72 39.45 -43.20
N GLY A 149 19.30 38.40 -43.77
CA GLY A 149 20.70 38.03 -43.58
C GLY A 149 21.74 38.89 -44.30
N ALA A 150 23.00 38.64 -43.95
CA ALA A 150 24.17 38.86 -44.79
C ALA A 150 25.34 38.04 -44.24
N GLU A 151 25.91 37.16 -45.07
CA GLU A 151 27.32 36.76 -44.96
C GLU A 151 28.23 37.99 -44.98
N PRO A 152 29.45 37.87 -44.45
CA PRO A 152 30.58 38.34 -45.23
C PRO A 152 31.73 37.33 -45.29
N THR A 153 32.26 37.22 -46.50
CA THR A 153 33.53 36.58 -46.85
C THR A 153 34.71 37.52 -46.57
N GLY A 154 35.77 36.94 -45.96
CA GLY A 154 37.20 37.17 -46.23
C GLY A 154 37.83 38.57 -46.13
N GLY A 155 38.89 38.70 -45.31
CA GLY A 155 39.90 39.73 -45.50
C GLY A 155 40.81 40.02 -44.30
N THR A 156 42.06 39.55 -44.39
CA THR A 156 43.18 39.69 -43.45
C THR A 156 43.53 41.13 -43.03
N GLY A 157 43.86 41.32 -41.75
CA GLY A 157 44.57 42.49 -41.24
C GLY A 157 45.02 42.27 -39.79
N GLY A 158 46.30 42.02 -39.59
CA GLY A 158 46.89 41.75 -38.28
C GLY A 158 46.90 42.97 -37.36
N ALA A 159 46.65 42.71 -36.09
CA ALA A 159 47.15 43.49 -34.96
C ALA A 159 47.27 42.55 -33.75
N GLU A 160 48.50 42.31 -33.30
CA GLU A 160 48.74 41.90 -31.92
C GLU A 160 48.21 42.99 -30.97
N PRO A 161 47.59 42.59 -29.85
CA PRO A 161 47.78 43.29 -28.60
C PRO A 161 48.51 42.39 -27.62
N THR A 162 49.67 42.87 -27.23
CA THR A 162 50.52 42.38 -26.16
C THR A 162 49.78 42.23 -24.83
N GLY A 163 49.89 41.06 -24.22
CA GLY A 163 50.09 40.84 -22.79
C GLY A 163 49.18 41.58 -21.81
N GLY A 164 48.12 40.90 -21.39
CA GLY A 164 47.41 41.15 -20.14
C GLY A 164 47.20 39.83 -19.40
N THR A 165 48.15 39.46 -18.54
CA THR A 165 48.08 38.28 -17.67
C THR A 165 47.07 38.51 -16.54
N GLY A 166 45.91 37.86 -16.64
CA GLY A 166 45.00 37.59 -15.53
C GLY A 166 44.74 36.08 -15.49
N GLY A 167 45.27 35.39 -14.48
CA GLY A 167 45.28 33.94 -14.40
C GLY A 167 43.94 33.33 -13.99
N GLY A 168 43.43 32.42 -14.82
CA GLY A 168 42.70 31.22 -14.42
C GLY A 168 43.47 30.00 -14.96
N PRO A 169 43.39 28.82 -14.34
CA PRO A 169 44.12 27.65 -14.82
C PRO A 169 43.63 27.27 -16.23
N SER A 170 44.56 27.05 -17.15
CA SER A 170 44.29 26.57 -18.51
C SER A 170 43.98 25.08 -18.51
N THR A 171 42.93 24.66 -17.80
CA THR A 171 42.41 23.29 -17.94
C THR A 171 41.38 23.32 -19.06
N ILE A 172 41.85 23.02 -20.27
CA ILE A 172 41.00 22.84 -21.46
C ILE A 172 40.00 21.68 -21.29
N TYR A 173 40.21 20.81 -20.30
CA TYR A 173 39.37 19.65 -20.01
C TYR A 173 38.68 19.77 -18.65
N GLY A 174 37.43 19.31 -18.55
CA GLY A 174 36.69 19.24 -17.29
C GLY A 174 36.07 20.56 -16.81
N ALA A 175 36.24 21.66 -17.56
CA ALA A 175 35.52 22.91 -17.33
C ALA A 175 34.03 22.74 -17.69
N ALA A 176 33.14 23.40 -16.96
CA ALA A 176 31.70 23.35 -17.22
C ALA A 176 31.38 24.09 -18.53
N CYS A 177 30.42 23.57 -19.29
CA CYS A 177 30.01 24.13 -20.57
C CYS A 177 28.55 23.78 -20.85
N ALA A 178 27.80 24.77 -21.34
CA ALA A 178 26.42 24.55 -21.82
C ALA A 178 26.41 24.22 -23.32
N ASP A 179 27.44 24.62 -24.05
CA ASP A 179 27.57 24.41 -25.49
C ASP A 179 29.05 24.35 -25.91
N HIS A 180 29.29 24.02 -27.18
CA HIS A 180 30.65 23.90 -27.72
C HIS A 180 31.42 25.24 -27.74
N ASP A 181 30.72 26.39 -27.83
CA ASP A 181 31.34 27.71 -27.89
C ASP A 181 31.90 28.14 -26.53
N ALA A 182 31.38 27.59 -25.44
CA ALA A 182 31.89 27.79 -24.08
C ALA A 182 33.28 27.17 -23.84
N CYS A 183 33.73 26.25 -24.71
CA CYS A 183 35.00 25.56 -24.57
C CYS A 183 36.08 26.20 -25.44
N ALA A 184 37.19 26.62 -24.81
CA ALA A 184 38.38 27.12 -25.49
C ALA A 184 39.05 26.09 -26.44
N GLY A 185 38.62 24.82 -26.39
CA GLY A 185 39.18 23.65 -27.07
C GLY A 185 38.18 22.83 -27.90
N GLU A 186 37.11 23.44 -28.41
CA GLU A 186 36.33 22.97 -29.57
C GLU A 186 35.29 21.84 -29.39
N TYR A 187 35.11 21.24 -28.21
CA TYR A 187 33.95 20.36 -27.96
C TYR A 187 33.47 20.40 -26.51
N CYS A 188 32.15 20.34 -26.33
CA CYS A 188 31.50 20.23 -25.03
C CYS A 188 30.73 18.91 -25.02
N ILE A 189 31.03 18.05 -24.05
CA ILE A 189 30.22 16.88 -23.74
C ILE A 189 29.08 17.42 -22.89
N THR A 190 27.94 17.76 -23.50
CA THR A 190 26.85 18.47 -22.82
C THR A 190 26.04 17.56 -21.91
N GLU A 191 25.29 18.18 -21.00
CA GLU A 191 24.31 17.47 -20.17
C GLU A 191 23.19 16.88 -21.04
N THR A 192 22.66 17.66 -21.98
CA THR A 192 21.54 17.28 -22.86
C THR A 192 21.84 16.19 -23.88
N GLU A 193 23.07 16.06 -24.37
CA GLU A 193 23.42 15.07 -25.41
C GLU A 193 24.02 13.79 -24.82
N TRP A 194 24.74 13.90 -23.69
CA TRP A 194 25.53 12.80 -23.14
C TRP A 194 25.24 12.49 -21.66
N GLY A 195 24.40 13.30 -20.99
CA GLY A 195 24.10 13.15 -19.56
C GLY A 195 25.23 13.60 -18.63
N TRP A 196 26.15 14.44 -19.09
CA TRP A 196 27.28 14.90 -18.28
C TRP A 196 26.90 16.14 -17.45
N PRO A 197 26.90 16.09 -16.10
CA PRO A 197 26.39 17.17 -15.26
C PRO A 197 27.04 18.53 -15.54
N SER A 198 26.25 19.55 -15.88
CA SER A 198 26.69 20.90 -16.28
C SER A 198 27.72 20.93 -17.43
N GLY A 199 27.78 19.86 -18.22
CA GLY A 199 28.71 19.62 -19.33
C GLY A 199 30.20 19.60 -18.97
N SER A 200 31.02 19.01 -19.83
CA SER A 200 32.47 18.98 -19.68
C SER A 200 33.18 19.33 -20.98
N CYS A 201 34.03 20.35 -20.94
CA CYS A 201 34.90 20.65 -22.05
C CYS A 201 35.85 19.47 -22.32
N ALA A 202 35.96 19.15 -23.60
CA ALA A 202 36.77 18.10 -24.15
C ALA A 202 37.40 18.56 -25.48
N SER A 203 38.33 17.77 -26.01
CA SER A 203 38.83 17.97 -27.36
C SER A 203 39.02 16.62 -28.06
N PRO A 204 38.87 16.53 -29.38
CA PRO A 204 39.17 15.30 -30.12
C PRO A 204 40.62 14.82 -29.90
N CYS A 205 40.82 13.51 -29.89
CA CYS A 205 42.14 12.90 -29.74
C CYS A 205 42.33 11.69 -30.66
N ASP A 206 43.58 11.37 -30.94
CA ASP A 206 43.95 10.15 -31.67
C ASP A 206 44.60 9.16 -30.68
N PRO A 207 43.95 8.01 -30.38
CA PRO A 207 44.49 7.01 -29.46
C PRO A 207 45.80 6.40 -29.94
N ALA A 208 46.11 6.45 -31.25
CA ALA A 208 47.40 6.00 -31.79
C ALA A 208 48.55 6.98 -31.52
N VAL A 209 48.23 8.24 -31.21
CA VAL A 209 49.21 9.31 -30.90
C VAL A 209 49.29 9.55 -29.38
N GLY A 210 48.19 9.32 -28.64
CA GLY A 210 48.17 9.13 -27.19
C GLY A 210 48.54 10.35 -26.33
N ALA A 211 48.53 11.57 -26.89
CA ALA A 211 48.96 12.77 -26.18
C ALA A 211 47.84 13.82 -26.13
N CYS A 212 47.02 13.75 -25.08
CA CYS A 212 46.27 14.92 -24.62
C CYS A 212 47.25 15.86 -23.90
N SER A 213 47.17 17.16 -24.15
CA SER A 213 47.96 18.15 -23.40
C SER A 213 47.40 18.35 -21.98
N ASP A 214 48.13 19.06 -21.13
CA ASP A 214 47.59 19.65 -19.89
C ASP A 214 46.86 18.66 -18.93
N GLY A 215 47.32 17.41 -18.90
CA GLY A 215 46.79 16.38 -17.99
C GLY A 215 45.50 15.70 -18.45
N GLY A 216 45.11 15.87 -19.71
CA GLY A 216 44.00 15.12 -20.30
C GLY A 216 44.33 13.64 -20.52
N VAL A 217 43.29 12.83 -20.64
CA VAL A 217 43.34 11.42 -21.01
C VAL A 217 42.46 11.20 -22.23
N CYS A 218 43.01 10.52 -23.25
CA CYS A 218 42.27 10.18 -24.47
C CYS A 218 41.41 8.93 -24.19
N VAL A 219 40.10 9.08 -24.29
CA VAL A 219 39.11 8.01 -24.06
C VAL A 219 38.34 7.74 -25.34
N ASP A 220 38.16 6.46 -25.66
CA ASP A 220 37.33 5.97 -26.76
C ASP A 220 35.88 5.84 -26.28
N PHE A 221 34.99 6.65 -26.86
CA PHE A 221 33.55 6.62 -26.57
C PHE A 221 32.78 5.69 -27.52
N GLY A 222 33.49 4.96 -28.40
CA GLY A 222 32.90 4.12 -29.42
C GLY A 222 32.65 4.86 -30.74
N GLU A 223 32.31 4.11 -31.79
CA GLU A 223 31.99 4.63 -33.14
C GLU A 223 33.04 5.56 -33.77
N GLY A 224 34.28 5.52 -33.28
CA GLY A 224 35.38 6.37 -33.74
C GLY A 224 35.48 7.73 -33.05
N VAL A 225 34.63 7.99 -32.05
CA VAL A 225 34.67 9.20 -31.22
C VAL A 225 35.70 9.02 -30.11
N ASN A 226 36.79 9.77 -30.19
CA ASN A 226 37.87 9.74 -29.21
C ASN A 226 38.07 11.14 -28.66
N LEU A 227 37.91 11.32 -27.34
CA LEU A 227 37.94 12.62 -26.68
C LEU A 227 38.97 12.64 -25.55
N CYS A 228 39.75 13.72 -25.50
CA CYS A 228 40.53 14.10 -24.33
C CYS A 228 39.59 14.65 -23.25
N ILE A 229 39.53 13.95 -22.12
CA ILE A 229 38.81 14.38 -20.91
C ILE A 229 39.79 14.59 -19.74
N LEU A 230 39.34 15.22 -18.65
CA LEU A 230 40.20 15.56 -17.52
C LEU A 230 40.71 14.29 -16.81
N GLY A 231 42.02 14.08 -16.81
CA GLY A 231 42.66 13.05 -15.99
C GLY A 231 42.58 13.37 -14.51
N CYS A 232 42.56 12.35 -13.66
CA CYS A 232 42.43 12.52 -12.21
C CYS A 232 43.36 11.57 -11.45
N SER A 233 43.74 11.94 -10.22
CA SER A 233 44.68 11.15 -9.37
C SER A 233 44.16 10.90 -7.95
N GLY A 234 42.89 11.18 -7.70
CA GLY A 234 42.23 11.01 -6.41
C GLY A 234 40.77 11.48 -6.45
N PRO A 235 39.98 11.19 -5.40
CA PRO A 235 38.54 11.46 -5.38
C PRO A 235 38.21 12.96 -5.48
N ASP A 236 39.05 13.83 -4.92
CA ASP A 236 38.81 15.28 -4.89
C ASP A 236 39.37 16.02 -6.14
N ALA A 237 39.87 15.28 -7.14
CA ALA A 237 40.46 15.87 -8.33
C ALA A 237 39.42 16.30 -9.38
N CYS A 238 38.18 15.87 -9.23
CA CYS A 238 37.08 16.16 -10.16
C CYS A 238 36.14 17.23 -9.61
N ARG A 239 35.40 17.89 -10.50
CA ARG A 239 34.34 18.83 -10.13
C ARG A 239 33.19 18.09 -9.45
N ASP A 240 32.40 18.81 -8.66
CA ASP A 240 31.12 18.32 -8.17
C ASP A 240 30.25 17.76 -9.31
N GLY A 241 29.59 16.63 -9.05
CA GLY A 241 28.88 15.83 -10.07
C GLY A 241 29.78 14.88 -10.88
N TYR A 242 31.08 14.79 -10.56
CA TYR A 242 32.04 13.90 -11.23
C TYR A 242 32.87 13.14 -10.21
N ARG A 243 33.27 11.92 -10.58
CA ARG A 243 34.19 11.10 -9.78
C ARG A 243 35.39 10.69 -10.60
N CYS A 244 36.50 10.45 -9.89
CA CYS A 244 37.69 9.88 -10.51
C CYS A 244 37.50 8.38 -10.70
N SER A 245 37.24 7.95 -11.94
CA SER A 245 37.01 6.55 -12.31
C SER A 245 38.13 6.03 -13.21
N GLU A 246 38.38 4.72 -13.14
CA GLU A 246 39.25 4.04 -14.11
C GLU A 246 38.50 3.89 -15.44
N VAL A 247 39.09 4.41 -16.52
CA VAL A 247 38.49 4.41 -17.87
C VAL A 247 39.13 3.38 -18.81
N VAL A 248 40.44 3.11 -18.67
CA VAL A 248 41.14 2.04 -19.38
C VAL A 248 42.46 1.67 -18.69
N ASP A 249 42.75 0.38 -18.49
CA ASP A 249 44.04 -0.18 -18.06
C ASP A 249 44.85 0.67 -17.04
N GLY A 250 44.24 0.98 -15.89
CA GLY A 250 44.87 1.77 -14.81
C GLY A 250 44.97 3.27 -15.05
N ILE A 251 44.38 3.79 -16.13
CA ILE A 251 44.25 5.22 -16.42
C ILE A 251 42.92 5.73 -15.86
N THR A 252 43.00 6.79 -15.06
CA THR A 252 41.85 7.38 -14.37
C THR A 252 41.51 8.76 -14.92
N ALA A 253 40.20 9.02 -15.10
CA ALA A 253 39.66 10.28 -15.57
C ALA A 253 38.37 10.66 -14.82
N CYS A 254 38.01 11.94 -14.88
CA CYS A 254 36.77 12.44 -14.33
C CYS A 254 35.59 12.04 -15.22
N THR A 255 34.72 11.18 -14.69
CA THR A 255 33.50 10.72 -15.35
C THR A 255 32.26 11.20 -14.59
N PRO A 256 31.08 11.28 -15.22
CA PRO A 256 29.83 11.60 -14.54
C PRO A 256 29.64 10.75 -13.29
N ALA A 257 29.23 11.42 -12.22
CA ALA A 257 28.89 10.85 -10.93
C ALA A 257 27.99 11.82 -10.18
N CYS A 258 26.88 12.22 -10.79
CA CYS A 258 25.90 12.98 -10.07
C CYS A 258 25.40 12.15 -8.88
N THR A 259 25.01 12.86 -7.82
CA THR A 259 24.52 12.33 -6.55
C THR A 259 23.26 13.03 -6.08
N ASP A 260 22.89 14.13 -6.74
CA ASP A 260 21.72 14.95 -6.43
C ASP A 260 21.18 15.58 -7.71
N HIS A 261 19.85 15.70 -7.80
CA HIS A 261 19.13 16.30 -8.94
C HIS A 261 19.56 17.73 -9.24
N ALA A 262 19.95 18.51 -8.24
CA ALA A 262 20.41 19.89 -8.43
C ALA A 262 21.71 20.00 -9.24
N GLN A 263 22.44 18.89 -9.42
CA GLN A 263 23.66 18.84 -10.26
C GLN A 263 23.32 18.72 -11.75
N CYS A 264 22.09 18.33 -12.08
CA CYS A 264 21.56 18.19 -13.44
C CYS A 264 20.72 19.43 -13.77
N THR A 265 21.40 20.49 -14.20
CA THR A 265 20.79 21.81 -14.34
C THR A 265 19.94 21.98 -15.60
N GLU A 266 20.15 21.14 -16.60
CA GLU A 266 19.42 21.18 -17.88
C GLU A 266 18.36 20.08 -17.94
N LEU A 267 18.73 18.85 -17.56
CA LEU A 267 17.85 17.68 -17.63
C LEU A 267 17.10 17.42 -16.32
N GLY A 268 17.52 18.04 -15.21
CA GLY A 268 16.79 18.05 -13.94
C GLY A 268 17.01 16.82 -13.06
N MET A 269 17.44 15.69 -13.63
CA MET A 269 17.47 14.41 -12.93
C MET A 269 18.79 13.67 -13.05
N CYS A 270 19.14 12.94 -11.99
CA CYS A 270 20.39 12.25 -11.78
C CYS A 270 20.07 10.77 -11.59
N ASP A 271 20.46 9.95 -12.56
CA ASP A 271 20.18 8.53 -12.55
C ASP A 271 21.04 7.82 -11.48
N PRO A 272 20.44 7.09 -10.52
CA PRO A 272 21.19 6.44 -9.45
C PRO A 272 21.97 5.20 -9.89
N PHE A 273 21.64 4.59 -11.03
CA PHE A 273 22.27 3.38 -11.56
C PHE A 273 23.54 3.69 -12.35
N ASP A 274 23.52 4.70 -13.22
CA ASP A 274 24.66 5.06 -14.07
C ASP A 274 25.35 6.39 -13.68
N SER A 275 24.72 7.17 -12.79
CA SER A 275 25.21 8.45 -12.28
C SER A 275 25.38 9.55 -13.35
N THR A 276 24.59 9.47 -14.42
CA THR A 276 24.47 10.50 -15.47
C THR A 276 23.19 11.32 -15.28
N CYS A 277 23.15 12.51 -15.88
CA CYS A 277 21.94 13.31 -15.93
C CYS A 277 21.00 12.81 -17.04
N LYS A 278 19.72 12.68 -16.73
CA LYS A 278 18.67 12.25 -17.67
C LYS A 278 17.51 13.22 -17.63
N GLN A 279 16.79 13.30 -18.74
CA GLN A 279 15.53 14.02 -18.77
C GLN A 279 14.55 13.21 -17.91
N GLY A 280 14.15 13.79 -16.78
CA GLY A 280 13.11 13.19 -15.96
C GLY A 280 11.72 13.42 -16.54
N GLU A 281 10.79 12.54 -16.16
CA GLU A 281 9.37 12.69 -16.43
C GLU A 281 8.87 14.04 -15.87
N THR A 282 8.30 14.88 -16.74
CA THR A 282 7.88 16.24 -16.36
C THR A 282 6.44 16.30 -15.87
N ALA A 283 5.65 15.27 -16.15
CA ALA A 283 4.25 15.13 -15.77
C ALA A 283 3.98 13.79 -15.04
N CYS A 284 4.41 13.70 -13.79
CA CYS A 284 4.29 12.50 -12.93
C CYS A 284 2.88 12.05 -12.50
N ALA A 285 1.83 12.42 -13.23
CA ALA A 285 0.45 12.04 -12.92
C ALA A 285 -0.50 12.16 -14.12
N ASP A 286 0.00 12.06 -15.36
CA ASP A 286 -0.80 12.22 -16.57
C ASP A 286 -0.98 10.93 -17.39
N GLY A 287 -0.42 9.82 -16.92
CA GLY A 287 -0.51 8.49 -17.50
C GLY A 287 0.34 8.30 -18.75
N VAL A 288 1.31 9.18 -19.01
CA VAL A 288 2.18 9.14 -20.20
C VAL A 288 3.64 8.97 -19.82
N ASP A 289 4.29 7.94 -20.38
CA ASP A 289 5.75 7.79 -20.42
C ASP A 289 6.39 8.92 -21.25
N ASP A 290 6.70 10.06 -20.63
CA ASP A 290 7.21 11.28 -21.27
C ASP A 290 8.63 11.08 -21.87
N GLU A 291 9.39 10.14 -21.31
CA GLU A 291 10.81 9.87 -21.56
C GLU A 291 11.04 8.61 -22.42
N GLY A 292 10.01 7.78 -22.60
CA GLY A 292 9.99 6.62 -23.49
C GLY A 292 10.74 5.40 -22.94
N ASP A 293 10.87 5.27 -21.63
CA ASP A 293 11.63 4.18 -20.98
C ASP A 293 10.76 2.94 -20.65
N GLY A 294 9.44 3.10 -20.77
CA GLY A 294 8.42 2.07 -20.56
C GLY A 294 7.81 2.07 -19.16
N LEU A 295 8.21 2.97 -18.28
CA LEU A 295 7.54 3.30 -17.03
C LEU A 295 6.68 4.56 -17.21
N THR A 296 5.77 4.81 -16.29
CA THR A 296 4.79 5.90 -16.42
C THR A 296 4.44 6.43 -15.04
N ASP A 297 4.41 7.74 -14.89
CA ASP A 297 4.11 8.45 -13.65
C ASP A 297 4.86 7.85 -12.44
N CYS A 298 4.12 7.42 -11.41
CA CYS A 298 4.69 6.92 -10.16
C CYS A 298 5.25 5.50 -10.24
N ALA A 299 5.05 4.81 -11.37
CA ALA A 299 5.81 3.61 -11.67
C ALA A 299 7.25 3.96 -12.06
N ASP A 300 7.51 5.20 -12.50
CA ASP A 300 8.84 5.71 -12.77
C ASP A 300 9.58 6.12 -11.48
N HIS A 301 10.87 5.80 -11.44
CA HIS A 301 11.75 6.18 -10.34
C HIS A 301 11.90 7.70 -10.21
N ASP A 302 11.86 8.39 -11.33
CA ASP A 302 12.09 9.82 -11.50
C ASP A 302 10.94 10.64 -10.87
N CYS A 303 9.75 10.06 -10.79
CA CYS A 303 8.57 10.70 -10.20
C CYS A 303 8.38 10.48 -8.70
N ASN A 304 9.24 9.68 -8.06
CA ASN A 304 9.08 9.30 -6.65
C ASN A 304 9.05 10.50 -5.66
N ALA A 305 9.75 11.60 -5.98
CA ALA A 305 9.71 12.83 -5.17
C ALA A 305 8.43 13.67 -5.36
N THR A 306 7.73 13.48 -6.49
CA THR A 306 6.57 14.27 -6.92
C THR A 306 5.26 13.57 -6.58
N CYS A 307 5.22 12.24 -6.70
CA CYS A 307 4.04 11.41 -6.46
C CYS A 307 3.54 11.44 -5.02
N GLY A 308 4.46 11.42 -4.04
CA GLY A 308 4.09 11.46 -2.61
C GLY A 308 3.21 12.65 -2.25
N PRO A 309 3.62 13.90 -2.54
CA PRO A 309 2.79 15.09 -2.33
C PRO A 309 1.44 15.08 -3.07
N ILE A 310 1.36 14.52 -4.28
CA ILE A 310 0.11 14.41 -5.04
C ILE A 310 -0.83 13.41 -4.36
N ALA A 311 -0.31 12.25 -3.98
CA ALA A 311 -1.05 11.23 -3.25
C ALA A 311 -1.57 11.75 -1.89
N ASP A 312 -0.72 12.47 -1.14
CA ASP A 312 -1.13 13.11 0.13
C ASP A 312 -2.27 14.12 -0.08
N ALA A 313 -2.20 14.92 -1.15
CA ALA A 313 -3.24 15.89 -1.49
C ALA A 313 -4.55 15.19 -1.91
N ALA A 314 -4.48 14.17 -2.77
CA ALA A 314 -5.63 13.38 -3.20
C ALA A 314 -6.32 12.70 -2.00
N CYS A 315 -5.54 12.12 -1.08
CA CYS A 315 -6.05 11.54 0.16
C CYS A 315 -6.72 12.58 1.08
N ALA A 316 -6.21 13.80 1.13
CA ALA A 316 -6.79 14.88 1.93
C ALA A 316 -8.10 15.43 1.33
N ASP A 317 -8.19 15.46 0.00
CA ASP A 317 -9.34 15.99 -0.75
C ASP A 317 -10.43 14.94 -1.03
N ALA A 318 -10.17 13.67 -0.69
CA ALA A 318 -11.09 12.55 -0.85
C ALA A 318 -12.50 12.87 -0.34
N ALA A 319 -13.50 12.64 -1.19
CA ALA A 319 -14.89 12.96 -0.87
C ALA A 319 -15.40 12.06 0.27
N ALA A 320 -15.81 12.68 1.38
CA ALA A 320 -16.29 11.93 2.54
C ALA A 320 -17.71 11.37 2.28
N VAL A 321 -17.87 10.06 2.47
CA VAL A 321 -19.15 9.35 2.40
C VAL A 321 -19.47 8.79 3.78
N THR A 322 -20.62 9.15 4.35
CA THR A 322 -20.97 8.79 5.74
C THR A 322 -22.30 8.04 5.89
N THR A 323 -22.98 7.76 4.79
CA THR A 323 -24.30 7.12 4.77
C THR A 323 -24.46 6.28 3.51
N THR A 324 -25.35 5.30 3.56
CA THR A 324 -25.81 4.58 2.36
C THR A 324 -26.29 5.57 1.30
N THR A 325 -25.64 5.58 0.15
CA THR A 325 -25.89 6.54 -0.92
C THR A 325 -25.24 6.09 -2.22
N THR A 326 -25.77 6.57 -3.34
CA THR A 326 -25.13 6.44 -4.65
C THR A 326 -24.49 7.77 -5.01
N ILE A 327 -23.21 7.75 -5.36
CA ILE A 327 -22.48 8.91 -5.86
C ILE A 327 -22.11 8.73 -7.33
N ALA A 328 -21.86 9.84 -8.01
CA ALA A 328 -21.29 9.84 -9.35
C ALA A 328 -19.89 10.44 -9.30
N GLY A 329 -18.99 9.90 -10.10
CA GLY A 329 -17.62 10.38 -10.26
C GLY A 329 -17.16 10.29 -11.71
N ASP A 330 -15.92 10.72 -11.95
CA ASP A 330 -15.29 10.69 -13.26
C ASP A 330 -13.77 10.59 -13.09
N THR A 331 -13.20 9.44 -13.46
CA THR A 331 -11.75 9.20 -13.33
C THR A 331 -10.93 10.07 -14.27
N SER A 332 -11.50 10.60 -15.36
CA SER A 332 -10.77 11.54 -16.24
C SER A 332 -10.37 12.86 -15.57
N THR A 333 -10.90 13.13 -14.37
CA THR A 333 -10.55 14.27 -13.53
C THR A 333 -9.69 13.89 -12.31
N GLY A 334 -9.30 12.61 -12.24
CA GLY A 334 -8.54 11.99 -11.18
C GLY A 334 -7.03 12.24 -11.27
N THR A 335 -6.29 11.51 -10.45
CA THR A 335 -4.82 11.41 -10.50
C THR A 335 -4.41 10.11 -11.19
N SER A 336 -3.12 9.85 -11.43
CA SER A 336 -2.58 8.56 -11.91
C SER A 336 -1.45 8.05 -11.00
N VAL A 337 -1.56 8.33 -9.69
CA VAL A 337 -0.48 8.17 -8.71
C VAL A 337 -0.66 6.99 -7.76
N PHE A 338 -1.83 6.36 -7.78
CA PHE A 338 -2.10 5.16 -7.00
C PHE A 338 -2.23 3.96 -7.92
N GLN A 339 -1.62 2.83 -7.54
CA GLN A 339 -1.80 1.56 -8.23
C GLN A 339 -2.23 0.48 -7.25
N ALA A 340 -3.20 -0.34 -7.64
CA ALA A 340 -3.63 -1.51 -6.88
C ALA A 340 -3.03 -2.80 -7.41
N SER A 341 -3.27 -3.91 -6.71
CA SER A 341 -2.81 -5.23 -7.17
C SER A 341 -3.60 -5.80 -8.36
N CYS A 342 -4.83 -5.31 -8.58
CA CYS A 342 -5.74 -5.80 -9.61
C CYS A 342 -6.07 -4.77 -10.70
N THR A 343 -5.73 -3.50 -10.54
CA THR A 343 -6.02 -2.44 -11.52
C THR A 343 -4.79 -2.11 -12.38
N GLY A 344 -4.98 -1.22 -13.37
CA GLY A 344 -3.92 -0.79 -14.27
C GLY A 344 -3.28 0.55 -13.89
N GLY A 345 -2.75 1.26 -14.89
CA GLY A 345 -2.09 2.56 -14.72
C GLY A 345 -2.89 3.73 -15.27
N GLY A 346 -4.21 3.59 -15.39
CA GLY A 346 -5.06 4.69 -15.80
C GLY A 346 -5.33 5.66 -14.65
N PRO A 347 -6.18 6.68 -14.88
CA PRO A 347 -6.50 7.63 -13.84
C PRO A 347 -7.45 7.06 -12.78
N GLU A 348 -7.21 7.42 -11.52
CA GLU A 348 -8.02 7.05 -10.37
C GLU A 348 -8.70 8.24 -9.69
N GLN A 349 -9.84 7.96 -9.06
CA GLN A 349 -10.54 8.90 -8.19
C GLN A 349 -10.84 8.24 -6.84
N LEU A 350 -10.65 9.02 -5.78
CA LEU A 350 -10.70 8.54 -4.40
C LEU A 350 -11.92 9.07 -3.64
N HIS A 351 -12.52 8.16 -2.85
CA HIS A 351 -13.57 8.44 -1.88
C HIS A 351 -13.15 7.98 -0.50
N LEU A 352 -13.67 8.63 0.54
CA LEU A 352 -13.37 8.27 1.92
C LEU A 352 -14.64 7.88 2.65
N PHE A 353 -14.87 6.59 2.83
CA PHE A 353 -15.99 6.12 3.63
C PHE A 353 -15.67 6.26 5.12
N ARG A 354 -16.62 6.77 5.91
CA ARG A 354 -16.59 6.76 7.37
C ARG A 354 -17.92 6.22 7.88
N PRO A 355 -17.93 5.19 8.72
CA PRO A 355 -19.18 4.71 9.30
C PRO A 355 -19.79 5.80 10.19
N PRO A 356 -21.10 5.78 10.41
CA PRO A 356 -21.73 6.64 11.41
C PRO A 356 -21.03 6.52 12.77
N ALA A 357 -20.95 7.63 13.51
CA ALA A 357 -20.15 7.72 14.73
C ALA A 357 -20.45 6.57 15.72
N GLY A 358 -19.39 5.87 16.15
CA GLY A 358 -19.48 4.75 17.09
C GLY A 358 -20.10 3.46 16.55
N GLN A 359 -20.33 3.34 15.24
CA GLN A 359 -20.86 2.11 14.62
C GLN A 359 -19.77 1.34 13.90
N SER A 360 -19.78 0.02 14.08
CA SER A 360 -19.07 -0.94 13.23
C SER A 360 -20.08 -1.68 12.36
N GLY A 361 -19.65 -2.31 11.28
CA GLY A 361 -20.53 -3.12 10.43
C GLY A 361 -19.87 -3.55 9.13
N THR A 362 -20.69 -4.00 8.18
CA THR A 362 -20.25 -4.35 6.84
C THR A 362 -20.62 -3.24 5.85
N LEU A 363 -19.64 -2.80 5.06
CA LEU A 363 -19.82 -1.91 3.94
C LEU A 363 -19.79 -2.70 2.64
N LEU A 364 -20.86 -2.62 1.87
CA LEU A 364 -20.89 -3.06 0.48
C LEU A 364 -20.68 -1.84 -0.42
N VAL A 365 -19.75 -1.94 -1.36
CA VAL A 365 -19.49 -0.91 -2.37
C VAL A 365 -19.66 -1.54 -3.75
N VAL A 366 -20.51 -0.96 -4.59
CA VAL A 366 -20.79 -1.45 -5.94
C VAL A 366 -20.49 -0.36 -6.96
N LEU A 367 -19.55 -0.63 -7.86
CA LEU A 367 -19.16 0.26 -8.96
C LEU A 367 -19.90 -0.11 -10.23
N GLN A 368 -20.35 0.93 -10.96
CA GLN A 368 -20.91 0.81 -12.29
C GLN A 368 -20.24 1.81 -13.23
N SER A 369 -19.72 1.31 -14.35
CA SER A 369 -19.07 2.09 -15.39
C SER A 369 -19.44 1.57 -16.79
N GLU A 370 -19.15 2.37 -17.82
CA GLU A 370 -19.29 1.95 -19.23
C GLU A 370 -17.95 1.49 -19.85
N SER A 371 -16.83 1.66 -19.14
CA SER A 371 -15.46 1.28 -19.50
C SER A 371 -14.80 0.44 -18.40
N ASP A 372 -13.56 0.01 -18.65
CA ASP A 372 -12.80 -0.88 -17.76
C ASP A 372 -12.31 -0.09 -16.53
N HIS A 373 -13.06 -0.19 -15.43
CA HIS A 373 -12.71 0.39 -14.14
C HIS A 373 -12.64 -0.71 -13.09
N GLY A 374 -11.59 -0.68 -12.28
CA GLY A 374 -11.48 -1.48 -11.08
C GLY A 374 -11.84 -0.69 -9.82
N LEU A 375 -12.09 -1.43 -8.74
CA LEU A 375 -12.46 -0.92 -7.43
C LEU A 375 -11.55 -1.54 -6.37
N TYR A 376 -10.91 -0.72 -5.53
CA TYR A 376 -10.10 -1.23 -4.42
C TYR A 376 -10.17 -0.36 -3.18
N ALA A 377 -9.78 -0.93 -2.04
CA ALA A 377 -9.82 -0.27 -0.74
C ALA A 377 -8.51 -0.41 0.03
N ARG A 378 -8.20 0.55 0.90
CA ARG A 378 -7.00 0.53 1.75
C ARG A 378 -7.33 0.89 3.21
N THR A 379 -6.53 0.39 4.15
CA THR A 379 -6.57 0.87 5.55
C THR A 379 -5.80 2.18 5.75
N VAL A 380 -4.78 2.41 4.91
CA VAL A 380 -3.98 3.64 4.89
C VAL A 380 -3.87 4.12 3.45
N CYS A 381 -4.38 5.32 3.18
CA CYS A 381 -4.58 5.83 1.82
C CYS A 381 -3.32 5.79 0.94
N THR A 382 -2.21 6.36 1.40
CA THR A 382 -0.96 6.46 0.63
C THR A 382 -0.06 5.23 0.68
N ASN A 383 -0.42 4.20 1.46
CA ASN A 383 0.41 3.00 1.59
C ASN A 383 -0.12 1.90 0.68
N SER A 384 0.62 1.54 -0.37
CA SER A 384 0.24 0.47 -1.29
C SER A 384 0.17 -0.91 -0.63
N PHE A 385 0.91 -1.15 0.45
CA PHE A 385 0.84 -2.41 1.21
C PHE A 385 -0.36 -2.50 2.15
N ALA A 386 -1.17 -1.43 2.23
CA ALA A 386 -2.34 -1.36 3.10
C ALA A 386 -3.64 -1.73 2.37
N GLU A 387 -3.56 -2.27 1.15
CA GLU A 387 -4.69 -2.79 0.40
C GLU A 387 -5.46 -3.85 1.19
N ILE A 388 -6.78 -3.63 1.32
CA ILE A 388 -7.71 -4.51 2.02
C ILE A 388 -8.27 -5.52 1.04
N ASP A 389 -8.76 -5.00 -0.09
CA ASP A 389 -9.44 -5.76 -1.11
C ASP A 389 -9.40 -4.99 -2.44
N CYS A 390 -9.49 -5.74 -3.55
CA CYS A 390 -9.37 -5.23 -4.90
C CYS A 390 -10.22 -6.12 -5.83
N ASN A 391 -11.11 -5.51 -6.61
CA ASN A 391 -11.92 -6.19 -7.62
C ASN A 391 -11.77 -5.51 -8.98
N ASP A 392 -11.52 -6.32 -10.00
CA ASP A 392 -11.39 -5.94 -11.41
C ASP A 392 -11.86 -7.11 -12.27
N ASP A 393 -13.18 -7.31 -12.33
CA ASP A 393 -13.84 -8.39 -13.07
C ASP A 393 -13.86 -8.08 -14.58
N TYR A 394 -12.69 -8.22 -15.22
CA TYR A 394 -12.50 -7.97 -16.65
C TYR A 394 -13.57 -8.64 -17.54
N ALA A 395 -14.45 -7.84 -18.14
CA ALA A 395 -15.47 -8.30 -19.08
C ALA A 395 -14.86 -8.62 -20.47
N ALA A 396 -14.17 -9.75 -20.59
CA ALA A 396 -13.47 -10.20 -21.81
C ALA A 396 -14.34 -10.35 -23.09
N THR A 397 -15.64 -10.07 -23.07
CA THR A 397 -16.54 -10.32 -24.22
C THR A 397 -17.61 -9.26 -24.51
N GLY A 398 -17.54 -8.06 -23.94
CA GLY A 398 -18.25 -6.88 -24.45
C GLY A 398 -19.79 -6.94 -24.42
N THR A 399 -20.41 -7.73 -23.54
CA THR A 399 -21.86 -7.72 -23.34
C THR A 399 -22.33 -7.82 -21.88
N HIS A 400 -21.45 -7.66 -20.91
CA HIS A 400 -21.84 -7.62 -19.49
C HIS A 400 -21.20 -6.39 -18.82
N LEU A 401 -22.08 -5.51 -18.33
CA LEU A 401 -21.79 -4.55 -17.27
C LEU A 401 -21.69 -5.41 -15.99
N GLU A 402 -20.56 -6.05 -15.75
CA GLU A 402 -20.36 -6.69 -14.44
C GLU A 402 -20.11 -5.56 -13.44
N GLU A 403 -20.79 -5.63 -12.30
CA GLU A 403 -20.71 -4.62 -11.25
C GLU A 403 -19.51 -5.00 -10.39
N GLU A 404 -18.50 -4.13 -10.27
CA GLU A 404 -17.39 -4.41 -9.37
C GLU A 404 -17.87 -4.23 -7.92
N GLU A 405 -17.64 -5.23 -7.08
CA GLU A 405 -18.19 -5.27 -5.73
C GLU A 405 -17.10 -5.49 -4.69
N LEU A 406 -17.10 -4.68 -3.62
CA LEU A 406 -16.31 -4.90 -2.42
C LEU A 406 -17.23 -5.06 -1.21
N GLU A 407 -17.04 -6.14 -0.44
CA GLU A 407 -17.67 -6.34 0.87
C GLU A 407 -16.62 -6.20 1.97
N LEU A 408 -16.63 -5.06 2.66
CA LEU A 408 -15.61 -4.66 3.62
C LEU A 408 -16.16 -4.66 5.04
N VAL A 409 -15.37 -5.19 5.97
CA VAL A 409 -15.62 -4.98 7.40
C VAL A 409 -15.08 -3.61 7.80
N VAL A 410 -15.92 -2.79 8.44
CA VAL A 410 -15.55 -1.44 8.87
C VAL A 410 -15.73 -1.32 10.37
N HIS A 411 -14.67 -0.95 11.08
CA HIS A 411 -14.73 -0.74 12.52
C HIS A 411 -15.14 0.70 12.87
N ARG A 412 -15.66 0.89 14.07
CA ARG A 412 -16.04 2.22 14.60
C ARG A 412 -14.92 3.24 14.43
N ASP A 413 -15.31 4.42 13.95
CA ASP A 413 -14.43 5.57 13.75
C ASP A 413 -13.25 5.32 12.77
N GLU A 414 -13.24 4.19 12.07
CA GLU A 414 -12.30 3.86 11.01
C GLU A 414 -12.71 4.53 9.70
N ALA A 415 -11.76 5.11 8.98
CA ALA A 415 -12.01 5.67 7.67
C ALA A 415 -11.37 4.78 6.61
N ILE A 416 -12.16 4.37 5.63
CA ILE A 416 -11.71 3.47 4.56
C ILE A 416 -11.63 4.27 3.26
N PRO A 417 -10.40 4.57 2.79
CA PRO A 417 -10.14 4.97 1.41
C PRO A 417 -10.64 3.94 0.41
N ILE A 418 -11.50 4.37 -0.51
CA ILE A 418 -12.05 3.60 -1.63
C ILE A 418 -11.62 4.27 -2.93
N PHE A 419 -10.98 3.52 -3.81
CA PHE A 419 -10.42 4.00 -5.06
C PHE A 419 -11.18 3.38 -6.23
N VAL A 420 -11.59 4.23 -7.16
CA VAL A 420 -12.10 3.81 -8.48
C VAL A 420 -11.03 4.16 -9.48
N ASP A 421 -10.57 3.18 -10.24
CA ASP A 421 -9.36 3.28 -11.05
C ASP A 421 -9.63 2.79 -12.47
N ALA A 422 -9.32 3.61 -13.46
CA ALA A 422 -9.42 3.20 -14.85
C ALA A 422 -8.24 2.29 -15.20
N TYR A 423 -8.49 1.18 -15.89
CA TYR A 423 -7.40 0.26 -16.23
C TYR A 423 -6.31 0.92 -17.10
N SER A 424 -6.72 1.79 -18.02
CA SER A 424 -5.81 2.57 -18.86
C SER A 424 -6.33 3.99 -19.08
N LEU A 425 -5.49 4.85 -19.67
CA LEU A 425 -5.89 6.21 -20.05
C LEU A 425 -7.14 6.25 -20.95
N ASP A 426 -7.30 5.26 -21.85
CA ASP A 426 -8.43 5.21 -22.77
C ASP A 426 -9.76 4.81 -22.08
N ASP A 427 -9.67 4.23 -20.89
CA ASP A 427 -10.82 3.80 -20.08
C ASP A 427 -11.29 4.87 -19.08
N ALA A 428 -10.58 6.01 -19.01
CA ALA A 428 -10.94 7.12 -18.14
C ALA A 428 -12.34 7.67 -18.48
N GLY A 429 -13.18 7.86 -17.46
CA GLY A 429 -14.55 8.28 -17.70
C GLY A 429 -15.47 8.25 -16.49
N PRO A 430 -16.77 8.51 -16.72
CA PRO A 430 -17.76 8.61 -15.67
C PRO A 430 -18.12 7.24 -15.09
N TYR A 431 -18.44 7.23 -13.79
CA TYR A 431 -18.93 6.05 -13.08
C TYR A 431 -19.96 6.44 -12.02
N THR A 432 -20.66 5.44 -11.49
CA THR A 432 -21.44 5.56 -10.26
C THR A 432 -20.99 4.54 -9.23
N LEU A 433 -20.99 4.94 -7.96
CA LEU A 433 -20.56 4.11 -6.84
C LEU A 433 -21.69 4.07 -5.80
N ASP A 434 -22.24 2.89 -5.55
CA ASP A 434 -23.27 2.67 -4.53
C ASP A 434 -22.63 2.17 -3.23
N PHE A 435 -22.85 2.91 -2.15
CA PHE A 435 -22.41 2.52 -0.82
C PHE A 435 -23.60 2.02 -0.03
N VAL A 436 -23.51 0.80 0.50
CA VAL A 436 -24.53 0.21 1.39
C VAL A 436 -23.86 -0.23 2.69
N PHE A 437 -24.06 0.56 3.75
CA PHE A 437 -23.55 0.21 5.08
C PHE A 437 -24.62 -0.48 5.93
N SER A 438 -24.28 -1.66 6.42
CA SER A 438 -25.11 -2.47 7.33
C SER A 438 -24.46 -2.48 8.72
N PRO A 439 -24.97 -1.69 9.69
CA PRO A 439 -24.39 -1.65 11.03
C PRO A 439 -24.62 -2.96 11.77
N ALA A 440 -23.59 -3.43 12.47
CA ALA A 440 -23.71 -4.48 13.47
C ALA A 440 -24.34 -3.89 14.75
N ILE A 441 -25.27 -4.62 15.37
CA ILE A 441 -26.02 -4.14 16.53
C ILE A 441 -25.72 -5.04 17.72
N CYS A 442 -24.76 -4.59 18.52
CA CYS A 442 -24.37 -5.35 19.70
C CYS A 442 -25.53 -5.52 20.68
N GLY A 443 -25.80 -6.78 21.06
CA GLY A 443 -26.82 -7.17 22.03
C GLY A 443 -28.19 -7.43 21.42
N ASP A 444 -28.30 -7.65 20.11
CA ASP A 444 -29.56 -7.99 19.45
C ASP A 444 -29.82 -9.52 19.38
N GLY A 445 -28.82 -10.32 19.75
CA GLY A 445 -28.85 -11.77 19.77
C GLY A 445 -28.40 -12.44 18.47
N ILE A 446 -27.87 -11.69 17.51
CA ILE A 446 -27.44 -12.15 16.19
C ILE A 446 -25.98 -11.72 16.00
N ILE A 447 -25.06 -12.70 15.99
CA ILE A 447 -23.66 -12.42 15.65
C ILE A 447 -23.57 -12.05 14.17
N SER A 448 -23.27 -10.79 13.88
CA SER A 448 -23.07 -10.20 12.56
C SER A 448 -21.66 -9.62 12.45
N GLN A 449 -21.01 -9.63 11.30
CA GLN A 449 -19.65 -9.06 11.20
C GLN A 449 -19.69 -7.56 11.55
N PRO A 450 -18.74 -7.02 12.36
CA PRO A 450 -17.55 -7.67 12.93
C PRO A 450 -17.68 -8.24 14.36
N GLU A 451 -18.88 -8.46 14.87
CA GLU A 451 -19.11 -8.99 16.21
C GLU A 451 -18.46 -10.37 16.39
N GLU A 452 -17.78 -10.56 17.51
CA GLU A 452 -17.20 -11.84 17.91
C GLU A 452 -18.15 -12.64 18.81
N CYS A 453 -19.05 -11.94 19.50
CA CYS A 453 -20.05 -12.47 20.40
C CYS A 453 -21.31 -11.59 20.35
N ASP A 454 -22.44 -12.16 20.80
CA ASP A 454 -23.63 -11.39 21.15
C ASP A 454 -24.41 -12.18 22.21
N ASP A 455 -24.61 -11.58 23.38
CA ASP A 455 -25.25 -12.19 24.53
C ASP A 455 -26.64 -11.57 24.84
N ARG A 456 -27.20 -10.84 23.87
CA ARG A 456 -28.46 -10.07 23.91
C ARG A 456 -28.46 -8.85 24.81
N ASN A 457 -27.29 -8.34 25.19
CA ASN A 457 -27.19 -7.10 25.92
C ASN A 457 -25.86 -6.36 25.61
N THR A 458 -25.58 -5.24 26.29
CA THR A 458 -24.36 -4.42 26.07
C THR A 458 -23.59 -4.18 27.39
N THR A 459 -23.80 -5.05 28.37
CA THR A 459 -23.21 -4.95 29.70
C THR A 459 -21.86 -5.64 29.67
N SER A 460 -20.77 -4.90 29.79
CA SER A 460 -19.45 -5.53 29.94
C SER A 460 -19.35 -6.36 31.24
N GLY A 461 -18.54 -7.40 31.20
CA GLY A 461 -18.25 -8.32 32.30
C GLY A 461 -19.20 -9.52 32.40
N ASP A 462 -19.93 -9.84 31.33
CA ASP A 462 -20.81 -11.02 31.23
C ASP A 462 -20.45 -11.98 30.08
N GLY A 463 -19.27 -11.78 29.48
CA GLY A 463 -18.71 -12.61 28.42
C GLY A 463 -18.77 -11.98 27.04
N CYS A 464 -19.54 -10.89 26.88
CA CYS A 464 -19.53 -10.09 25.67
C CYS A 464 -19.46 -8.60 26.03
N SER A 465 -18.42 -7.92 25.55
CA SER A 465 -18.25 -6.49 25.84
C SER A 465 -19.37 -5.64 25.23
N ALA A 466 -19.46 -4.37 25.63
CA ALA A 466 -20.41 -3.42 25.04
C ALA A 466 -20.14 -3.15 23.54
N GLU A 467 -18.95 -3.56 23.07
CA GLU A 467 -18.48 -3.50 21.70
C GLU A 467 -18.61 -4.85 20.97
N CYS A 468 -19.23 -5.86 21.58
CA CYS A 468 -19.39 -7.22 21.02
C CYS A 468 -18.07 -7.89 20.62
N THR A 469 -17.01 -7.53 21.33
CA THR A 469 -15.77 -8.30 21.41
C THR A 469 -15.85 -9.27 22.57
N LEU A 470 -15.27 -10.45 22.42
CA LEU A 470 -15.21 -11.43 23.50
C LEU A 470 -14.33 -10.90 24.64
N GLU A 471 -14.78 -11.08 25.88
CA GLU A 471 -14.05 -10.58 27.04
C GLU A 471 -12.98 -11.60 27.47
N LEU A 472 -11.74 -11.12 27.68
CA LEU A 472 -10.60 -12.01 27.97
C LEU A 472 -10.85 -12.89 29.20
N ASP A 473 -11.41 -12.32 30.28
CA ASP A 473 -11.64 -13.04 31.52
C ASP A 473 -12.65 -14.19 31.33
N ASP A 474 -13.66 -14.01 30.50
CA ASP A 474 -14.66 -15.03 30.19
C ASP A 474 -14.12 -16.08 29.21
N ALA A 475 -13.37 -15.67 28.17
CA ALA A 475 -12.66 -16.62 27.31
C ALA A 475 -11.70 -17.50 28.12
N CYS A 476 -11.06 -16.92 29.14
CA CYS A 476 -10.22 -17.64 30.09
C CYS A 476 -11.01 -18.54 31.05
N ALA A 477 -12.22 -18.14 31.45
CA ALA A 477 -13.12 -18.97 32.27
C ALA A 477 -13.63 -20.19 31.49
N ASP A 478 -13.80 -20.05 30.19
CA ASP A 478 -14.22 -21.12 29.26
C ASP A 478 -13.05 -22.00 28.76
N ALA A 479 -11.83 -21.79 29.28
CA ALA A 479 -10.68 -22.62 28.94
C ALA A 479 -10.97 -24.11 29.20
N LEU A 480 -10.70 -24.93 28.18
CA LEU A 480 -11.03 -26.35 28.18
C LEU A 480 -10.15 -27.09 29.22
N PRO A 481 -10.73 -27.81 30.20
CA PRO A 481 -9.93 -28.59 31.15
C PRO A 481 -9.19 -29.71 30.42
N ALA A 482 -7.86 -29.62 30.37
CA ALA A 482 -7.04 -30.63 29.73
C ALA A 482 -6.80 -31.82 30.66
N VAL A 483 -6.78 -33.02 30.08
CA VAL A 483 -6.47 -34.27 30.77
C VAL A 483 -5.10 -34.79 30.36
N LEU A 484 -4.48 -35.59 31.22
CA LEU A 484 -3.30 -36.36 30.83
C LEU A 484 -3.66 -37.34 29.71
N GLY A 485 -2.81 -37.43 28.69
CA GLY A 485 -3.10 -38.11 27.44
C GLY A 485 -3.60 -37.14 26.36
N ASP A 486 -4.40 -37.66 25.43
CA ASP A 486 -4.81 -36.92 24.23
C ASP A 486 -6.03 -36.04 24.49
N ASN A 487 -5.93 -34.76 24.12
CA ASN A 487 -7.01 -33.78 24.11
C ASN A 487 -7.26 -33.39 22.64
N GLN A 488 -8.52 -33.44 22.20
CA GLN A 488 -8.88 -33.09 20.83
C GLN A 488 -9.44 -31.66 20.78
N GLY A 489 -9.15 -30.94 19.70
CA GLY A 489 -9.73 -29.62 19.47
C GLY A 489 -9.69 -29.20 18.00
N ASP A 490 -10.22 -28.00 17.74
CA ASP A 490 -10.33 -27.42 16.40
C ASP A 490 -10.23 -25.90 16.48
N THR A 491 -9.13 -25.32 15.97
CA THR A 491 -8.90 -23.87 16.02
C THR A 491 -9.82 -23.10 15.08
N SER A 492 -10.44 -23.74 14.08
CA SER A 492 -11.41 -23.06 13.19
C SER A 492 -12.65 -22.50 13.91
N THR A 493 -12.90 -22.96 15.14
CA THR A 493 -13.98 -22.47 16.02
C THR A 493 -13.43 -21.71 17.24
N GLY A 494 -12.16 -21.34 17.19
CA GLY A 494 -11.42 -20.66 18.24
C GLY A 494 -11.84 -19.22 18.46
N THR A 495 -11.37 -18.64 19.57
CA THR A 495 -11.39 -17.18 19.78
C THR A 495 -10.31 -16.53 18.89
N ARG A 496 -10.18 -15.20 18.87
CA ARG A 496 -9.10 -14.46 18.16
C ARG A 496 -8.42 -13.42 19.06
N LEU A 497 -8.49 -13.63 20.37
CA LEU A 497 -8.18 -12.62 21.40
C LEU A 497 -6.73 -12.67 21.85
N PHE A 498 -6.10 -13.85 21.78
CA PHE A 498 -4.82 -14.09 22.42
C PHE A 498 -3.72 -14.30 21.37
N ASN A 499 -2.63 -13.56 21.52
CA ASN A 499 -1.45 -13.72 20.66
C ASN A 499 -0.28 -14.28 21.47
N GLY A 500 0.35 -15.34 20.97
CA GLY A 500 1.64 -15.78 21.50
C GLY A 500 2.80 -15.02 20.86
N THR A 501 3.95 -14.96 21.53
CA THR A 501 5.14 -14.26 21.00
C THR A 501 5.75 -14.92 19.75
N CYS A 502 5.26 -16.09 19.35
CA CYS A 502 5.70 -16.82 18.16
C CYS A 502 4.60 -16.95 17.09
N PHE A 503 3.50 -16.18 17.17
CA PHE A 503 2.39 -16.25 16.21
C PHE A 503 2.08 -14.89 15.56
N THR A 504 1.35 -14.97 14.45
CA THR A 504 0.74 -13.82 13.79
C THR A 504 -0.47 -13.35 14.61
N ARG A 505 -0.69 -12.04 14.72
CA ARG A 505 -1.77 -11.50 15.57
C ARG A 505 -3.15 -11.77 15.00
N GLY A 506 -4.12 -12.08 15.87
CA GLY A 506 -5.54 -12.16 15.54
C GLY A 506 -5.96 -13.42 14.79
N MET A 507 -5.15 -14.48 14.86
CA MET A 507 -5.48 -15.78 14.30
C MET A 507 -6.33 -16.60 15.26
N PRO A 508 -7.13 -17.58 14.79
CA PRO A 508 -7.98 -18.35 15.68
C PRO A 508 -7.21 -19.26 16.67
N GLU A 509 -7.54 -19.18 17.95
CA GLU A 509 -6.92 -19.99 19.02
C GLU A 509 -7.90 -20.81 19.86
N LYS A 510 -7.39 -21.87 20.48
CA LYS A 510 -8.10 -22.63 21.54
C LYS A 510 -7.30 -22.63 22.83
N ILE A 511 -7.99 -22.39 23.93
CA ILE A 511 -7.41 -22.31 25.27
C ILE A 511 -7.75 -23.58 26.04
N HIS A 512 -6.72 -24.21 26.59
CA HIS A 512 -6.82 -25.31 27.54
C HIS A 512 -6.28 -24.88 28.89
N THR A 513 -6.77 -25.49 29.97
CA THR A 513 -6.23 -25.29 31.32
C THR A 513 -5.84 -26.61 31.96
N TYR A 514 -4.67 -26.63 32.61
CA TYR A 514 -4.18 -27.79 33.36
C TYR A 514 -3.58 -27.35 34.69
N THR A 515 -3.97 -28.02 35.79
CA THR A 515 -3.37 -27.80 37.11
C THR A 515 -2.50 -29.00 37.49
N PRO A 516 -1.17 -28.86 37.53
CA PRO A 516 -0.28 -29.94 37.95
C PRO A 516 -0.57 -30.37 39.39
N PRO A 517 -0.62 -31.67 39.71
CA PRO A 517 -0.96 -32.15 41.05
C PRO A 517 0.18 -31.97 42.07
N SER A 518 1.42 -31.78 41.60
CA SER A 518 2.63 -31.57 42.38
C SER A 518 3.66 -30.85 41.53
N ASP A 519 4.78 -30.46 42.13
CA ASP A 519 5.93 -29.99 41.35
C ASP A 519 6.41 -31.12 40.42
N GLY A 520 6.89 -30.78 39.23
CA GLY A 520 7.33 -31.76 38.26
C GLY A 520 7.64 -31.18 36.89
N THR A 521 7.64 -32.05 35.89
CA THR A 521 7.81 -31.70 34.48
C THR A 521 6.54 -32.03 33.71
N LEU A 522 5.94 -31.01 33.10
CA LEU A 522 4.84 -31.14 32.13
C LEU A 522 5.42 -31.16 30.72
N THR A 523 5.00 -32.13 29.92
CA THR A 523 5.33 -32.23 28.49
C THR A 523 4.05 -32.15 27.69
N LEU A 524 4.04 -31.25 26.72
CA LEU A 524 2.97 -31.00 25.78
C LEU A 524 3.47 -31.39 24.40
N ALA A 525 2.69 -32.15 23.64
CA ALA A 525 2.98 -32.48 22.26
C ALA A 525 1.74 -32.25 21.40
N LEU A 526 1.78 -31.26 20.52
CA LEU A 526 0.69 -30.92 19.59
C LEU A 526 0.90 -31.62 18.25
N SER A 527 -0.16 -32.18 17.69
CA SER A 527 -0.18 -32.81 16.38
C SER A 527 -1.39 -32.31 15.58
N SER A 528 -1.15 -31.80 14.38
CA SER A 528 -2.16 -31.27 13.46
C SER A 528 -1.82 -31.64 12.02
N ALA A 529 -2.80 -31.51 11.12
CA ALA A 529 -2.56 -31.64 9.67
C ALA A 529 -2.10 -30.32 9.02
N THR A 530 -2.28 -29.21 9.73
CA THR A 530 -2.00 -27.83 9.31
C THR A 530 -0.97 -27.19 10.25
N ASP A 531 -0.47 -25.99 9.90
CA ASP A 531 0.51 -25.26 10.69
C ASP A 531 -0.13 -24.61 11.93
N LEU A 532 -0.12 -25.35 13.04
CA LEU A 532 -0.55 -24.88 14.33
C LEU A 532 0.63 -24.93 15.29
N GLY A 533 0.74 -23.94 16.16
CA GLY A 533 1.71 -23.98 17.25
C GLY A 533 1.03 -23.96 18.61
N LEU A 534 1.86 -23.97 19.65
CA LEU A 534 1.36 -23.84 21.02
C LEU A 534 2.21 -22.90 21.87
N TYR A 535 1.56 -22.26 22.83
CA TYR A 535 2.24 -21.51 23.89
C TYR A 535 1.56 -21.72 25.23
N VAL A 536 2.29 -21.44 26.30
CA VAL A 536 1.84 -21.64 27.68
C VAL A 536 2.01 -20.35 28.47
N ARG A 537 0.97 -19.95 29.19
CA ARG A 537 0.98 -18.81 30.12
C ARG A 537 0.70 -19.25 31.55
N ALA A 538 1.28 -18.54 32.52
CA ALA A 538 0.98 -18.73 33.94
C ALA A 538 -0.35 -18.08 34.35
N SER A 539 -0.77 -17.03 33.64
CA SER A 539 -2.06 -16.38 33.78
C SER A 539 -2.65 -16.19 32.39
N CYS A 540 -3.94 -16.48 32.22
CA CYS A 540 -4.55 -16.52 30.90
C CYS A 540 -4.57 -15.14 30.20
N ALA A 541 -5.13 -14.13 30.87
CA ALA A 541 -5.28 -12.77 30.35
C ALA A 541 -3.99 -11.93 30.37
N ASP A 542 -2.96 -12.37 31.11
CA ASP A 542 -1.69 -11.64 31.23
C ASP A 542 -0.68 -12.13 30.19
N GLU A 543 -0.47 -11.34 29.12
CA GLU A 543 0.48 -11.64 28.04
C GLU A 543 1.93 -11.77 28.54
N ASP A 544 2.33 -10.97 29.53
CA ASP A 544 3.69 -10.99 30.09
C ASP A 544 3.97 -12.28 30.87
N SER A 545 2.93 -13.05 31.20
CA SER A 545 3.05 -14.32 31.93
C SER A 545 3.36 -15.53 31.03
N GLN A 546 3.63 -15.31 29.73
CA GLN A 546 4.01 -16.37 28.82
C GLN A 546 5.32 -17.04 29.25
N ILE A 547 5.25 -18.36 29.47
CA ILE A 547 6.36 -19.19 29.95
C ILE A 547 7.18 -19.70 28.77
N ARG A 548 6.50 -20.18 27.73
CA ARG A 548 7.12 -20.78 26.55
C ARG A 548 6.16 -20.75 25.37
N CYS A 549 6.75 -20.70 24.18
CA CYS A 549 6.09 -20.69 22.88
C CYS A 549 6.88 -21.67 22.01
N GLU A 550 6.19 -22.46 21.21
CA GLU A 550 6.78 -23.35 20.21
C GLU A 550 5.94 -23.29 18.93
N ASP A 551 6.62 -22.97 17.85
CA ASP A 551 6.07 -22.83 16.50
C ASP A 551 7.14 -23.31 15.51
N SER A 552 7.04 -24.56 15.06
CA SER A 552 7.92 -25.10 14.03
C SER A 552 7.16 -25.16 12.70
N LYS A 553 7.68 -24.47 11.67
CA LYS A 553 7.06 -24.37 10.33
C LYS A 553 6.50 -25.68 9.75
N ALA A 554 5.39 -25.56 9.02
CA ALA A 554 4.68 -26.61 8.29
C ALA A 554 5.53 -27.64 7.53
N GLY A 555 5.16 -28.92 7.70
CA GLY A 555 5.56 -30.05 6.84
C GLY A 555 6.23 -31.24 7.54
N GLY A 556 6.47 -31.17 8.84
CA GLY A 556 7.15 -32.22 9.60
C GLY A 556 6.18 -33.21 10.23
N THR A 557 6.42 -34.50 10.07
CA THR A 557 5.77 -35.60 10.81
C THR A 557 6.07 -35.60 12.33
N ALA A 558 6.49 -34.46 12.89
CA ALA A 558 6.96 -34.33 14.26
C ALA A 558 6.04 -33.37 15.03
N PRO A 559 5.60 -33.73 16.25
CA PRO A 559 4.73 -32.88 17.04
C PRO A 559 5.48 -31.67 17.61
N GLU A 560 4.82 -30.51 17.66
CA GLU A 560 5.30 -29.35 18.41
C GLU A 560 5.37 -29.71 19.89
N THR A 561 6.56 -29.64 20.49
CA THR A 561 6.79 -30.22 21.83
C THR A 561 7.36 -29.20 22.79
N ILE A 562 6.60 -28.93 23.86
CA ILE A 562 7.03 -28.10 24.99
C ILE A 562 7.27 -28.97 26.21
N ALA A 563 8.43 -28.82 26.87
CA ALA A 563 8.71 -29.40 28.19
C ALA A 563 9.00 -28.31 29.22
N LEU A 564 8.24 -28.29 30.32
CA LEU A 564 8.24 -27.23 31.33
C LEU A 564 8.41 -27.81 32.72
N ALA A 565 9.26 -27.18 33.53
CA ALA A 565 9.19 -27.37 34.98
C ALA A 565 7.97 -26.59 35.49
N VAL A 566 7.15 -27.24 36.31
CA VAL A 566 5.87 -26.68 36.79
C VAL A 566 5.75 -26.89 38.29
N ASP A 567 5.12 -25.93 38.96
CA ASP A 567 4.79 -25.98 40.38
C ASP A 567 3.41 -26.61 40.58
N GLY A 568 3.25 -27.39 41.64
CA GLY A 568 1.99 -28.06 41.97
C GLY A 568 0.90 -27.10 42.44
N GLY A 569 -0.31 -27.30 41.93
CA GLY A 569 -1.52 -26.60 42.39
C GLY A 569 -1.76 -25.23 41.76
N ALA A 570 -0.85 -24.71 40.94
CA ALA A 570 -1.06 -23.51 40.13
C ALA A 570 -1.58 -23.90 38.74
N PRO A 571 -2.70 -23.33 38.26
CA PRO A 571 -3.18 -23.60 36.91
C PRO A 571 -2.23 -23.00 35.87
N LEU A 572 -2.12 -23.68 34.74
CA LEU A 572 -1.44 -23.22 33.53
C LEU A 572 -2.45 -23.14 32.41
N PHE A 573 -2.27 -22.16 31.52
CA PHE A 573 -3.09 -21.98 30.34
C PHE A 573 -2.27 -22.33 29.11
N ILE A 574 -2.78 -23.25 28.31
CA ILE A 574 -2.13 -23.80 27.12
C ILE A 574 -2.96 -23.34 25.93
N PHE A 575 -2.35 -22.55 25.06
CA PHE A 575 -2.98 -22.02 23.87
C PHE A 575 -2.50 -22.83 22.67
N VAL A 576 -3.44 -23.31 21.87
CA VAL A 576 -3.17 -23.87 20.54
C VAL A 576 -3.62 -22.83 19.53
N ASP A 577 -2.67 -22.30 18.77
CA ASP A 577 -2.83 -21.11 17.96
C ASP A 577 -2.58 -21.43 16.48
N THR A 578 -3.24 -20.68 15.62
CA THR A 578 -3.19 -20.85 14.17
C THR A 578 -2.12 -19.92 13.58
N TYR A 579 -1.19 -20.44 12.78
CA TYR A 579 -0.12 -19.61 12.23
C TYR A 579 -0.62 -18.60 11.18
N SER A 580 -1.50 -19.05 10.27
CA SER A 580 -2.18 -18.22 9.27
C SER A 580 -3.66 -18.60 9.15
N ALA A 581 -4.55 -17.70 8.72
CA ALA A 581 -5.98 -17.98 8.64
C ALA A 581 -6.34 -19.25 7.85
N ALA A 582 -5.52 -19.62 6.85
CA ALA A 582 -5.70 -20.84 6.05
C ALA A 582 -5.33 -22.14 6.78
N ASP A 583 -4.56 -22.05 7.87
CA ASP A 583 -4.08 -23.20 8.66
C ASP A 583 -5.04 -23.61 9.78
N ALA A 584 -6.15 -22.88 9.98
CA ALA A 584 -7.10 -23.19 11.03
C ALA A 584 -7.66 -24.61 10.87
N GLY A 585 -7.66 -25.41 11.95
CA GLY A 585 -8.10 -26.79 11.83
C GLY A 585 -7.98 -27.64 13.09
N ARG A 586 -8.18 -28.94 12.90
CA ARG A 586 -8.20 -29.94 13.97
C ARG A 586 -6.82 -30.30 14.46
N TYR A 587 -6.73 -30.56 15.77
CA TYR A 587 -5.50 -30.99 16.42
C TYR A 587 -5.73 -32.00 17.53
N THR A 588 -4.65 -32.71 17.86
CA THR A 588 -4.50 -33.51 19.07
C THR A 588 -3.38 -32.92 19.94
N LEU A 589 -3.70 -32.54 21.17
CA LEU A 589 -2.75 -32.05 22.17
C LEU A 589 -2.53 -33.15 23.23
N HIS A 590 -1.35 -33.77 23.22
CA HIS A 590 -0.97 -34.80 24.17
C HIS A 590 -0.27 -34.21 25.40
N LEU A 591 -0.78 -34.50 26.59
CA LEU A 591 -0.22 -34.07 27.88
C LEU A 591 0.41 -35.25 28.63
N ALA A 592 1.67 -35.10 29.03
CA ALA A 592 2.35 -36.03 29.92
C ALA A 592 2.95 -35.28 31.13
N PHE A 593 2.78 -35.80 32.34
CA PHE A 593 3.30 -35.20 33.56
C PHE A 593 4.18 -36.17 34.34
N THR A 594 5.37 -35.71 34.73
CA THR A 594 6.34 -36.46 35.54
C THR A 594 6.59 -35.73 36.85
N PRO A 595 6.17 -36.26 38.01
CA PRO A 595 6.41 -35.62 39.31
C PRO A 595 7.91 -35.47 39.63
N ALA A 596 8.27 -34.37 40.30
CA ALA A 596 9.58 -34.21 40.91
C ALA A 596 9.75 -35.23 42.06
N ARG A 597 10.98 -35.71 42.28
CA ARG A 597 11.29 -36.71 43.31
C ARG A 597 11.54 -36.12 44.69
#